data_AF-A0A1G2EGZ7-F1
#
_entry.id   AF-A0A1G2EGZ7-F1
#
_cell.length_a   1.000
_cell.length_b   1.000
_cell.length_c   1.000
_cell.angle_alpha   90.00
_cell.angle_beta   90.00
_cell.angle_gamma   90.00
#
_symmetry.space_group_name_H-M   'P 1'
#
loop_
_entity.id
_entity.type
_entity.pdbx_description
1 polymer ?
#
loop_
_entity_poly.entity_id
_entity_poly.type
_entity_poly.pdbx_seq_one_letter_code
_entity_poly.pdbx_strand_id
1 'polypeptide(L)'
;MELKEFYTTAELAEILGISRVAVFNKIKKGEIKALKMGRNFVIFKKDIGDIENFLSNLFKLAKEWVAFEKEFPEQFYCQNSAVFQDRVTKMETLMIQHKNAKKLFSLLTSITGEIGNNSYDHNLGQWPDIPGIFFAYDLNKRQIILADRGLGVLETLKRVLPELKNHEQALMVAFTKIISGRKPEARGNGLKYVKNVILKYPIDLIFQTGDAKLTLKGNGMDVNMEKSPVNIRGCLALITY
;
A
#
# COMPACT_ATOMS: atom_id res chain seq x y z
N MET A 1 7.51 37.40 -1.53
CA MET A 1 7.64 36.67 -0.25
C MET A 1 8.62 35.55 -0.50
N GLU A 2 9.84 35.61 0.04
CA GLU A 2 10.87 34.60 -0.22
C GLU A 2 10.37 33.21 0.23
N LEU A 3 10.46 32.23 -0.66
CA LEU A 3 10.15 30.84 -0.35
C LEU A 3 11.24 30.33 0.59
N LYS A 4 10.90 30.09 1.86
CA LYS A 4 11.81 29.38 2.78
C LYS A 4 12.18 28.03 2.17
N GLU A 5 13.48 27.82 1.95
CA GLU A 5 14.02 26.57 1.38
C GLU A 5 14.33 25.50 2.43
N PHE A 6 13.87 25.66 3.67
CA PHE A 6 14.14 24.73 4.76
C PHE A 6 12.94 24.61 5.71
N TYR A 7 12.93 23.54 6.49
CA TYR A 7 12.04 23.36 7.65
C TYR A 7 12.85 23.39 8.93
N THR A 8 12.22 23.89 9.99
CA THR A 8 12.63 23.67 11.36
C THR A 8 12.26 22.25 11.82
N THR A 9 12.81 21.80 12.95
CA THR A 9 12.41 20.51 13.56
C THR A 9 10.93 20.45 13.92
N ALA A 10 10.34 21.60 14.26
CA ALA A 10 8.92 21.73 14.57
C ALA A 10 8.05 21.53 13.32
N GLU A 11 8.34 22.27 12.25
CA GLU A 11 7.63 22.17 10.98
C GLU A 11 7.81 20.78 10.37
N LEU A 12 9.01 20.20 10.46
CA LEU A 12 9.27 18.85 9.99
C LEU A 12 8.53 17.80 10.82
N ALA A 13 8.40 17.98 12.13
CA ALA A 13 7.64 17.08 13.00
C ALA A 13 6.15 17.08 12.64
N GLU A 14 5.58 18.24 12.33
CA GLU A 14 4.20 18.40 11.87
C GLU A 14 3.98 17.73 10.51
N ILE A 15 4.91 17.93 9.55
CA ILE A 15 4.86 17.29 8.24
C ILE A 15 4.96 15.76 8.34
N LEU A 16 5.84 15.26 9.21
CA LEU A 16 6.09 13.82 9.37
C LEU A 16 5.10 13.11 10.30
N GLY A 17 4.23 13.85 11.00
CA GLY A 17 3.29 13.30 11.98
C GLY A 17 3.95 12.62 13.18
N ILE A 18 5.16 13.05 13.56
CA ILE A 18 5.93 12.51 14.70
C ILE A 18 6.28 13.61 15.70
N SER A 19 6.73 13.24 16.91
CA SER A 19 7.12 14.24 17.90
C SER A 19 8.41 14.97 17.48
N ARG A 20 8.57 16.24 17.92
CA ARG A 20 9.81 17.01 17.74
C ARG A 20 11.04 16.27 18.30
N VAL A 21 10.85 15.50 19.37
CA VAL A 21 11.88 14.65 19.99
C VAL A 21 12.28 13.51 19.06
N ALA A 22 11.33 12.88 18.36
CA ALA A 22 11.62 11.84 17.38
C ALA A 22 12.43 12.40 16.19
N VAL A 23 12.08 13.58 15.69
CA VAL A 23 12.88 14.28 14.65
C VAL A 23 14.31 14.54 15.15
N PHE A 24 14.45 15.03 16.37
CA PHE A 24 15.75 15.32 16.98
C PHE A 24 16.62 14.07 17.15
N ASN A 25 16.04 12.95 17.61
CA ASN A 25 16.75 11.68 17.74
C ASN A 25 17.22 11.15 16.38
N LYS A 26 16.43 11.36 15.32
CA LYS A 26 16.78 10.97 13.95
C LYS A 26 17.92 11.82 13.38
N ILE A 27 17.93 13.12 13.68
CA ILE A 27 19.06 14.00 13.35
C ILE A 27 20.33 13.51 14.05
N LYS A 28 20.26 13.17 15.34
CA LYS A 28 21.42 12.63 16.09
C LYS A 28 21.97 11.32 15.53
N LYS A 29 21.10 10.48 14.96
CA LYS A 29 21.48 9.22 14.30
C LYS A 29 22.00 9.40 12.87
N GLY A 30 21.94 10.62 12.33
CA GLY A 30 22.31 10.89 10.93
C GLY A 30 21.25 10.47 9.91
N GLU A 31 20.06 10.04 10.35
CA GLU A 31 18.95 9.63 9.47
C GLU A 31 18.30 10.84 8.78
N ILE A 32 18.38 12.03 9.39
CA ILE A 32 17.93 13.29 8.80
C ILE A 32 19.13 14.22 8.72
N LYS A 33 19.53 14.59 7.51
CA LYS A 33 20.53 15.64 7.30
C LYS A 33 19.96 16.96 7.79
N ALA A 34 20.62 17.56 8.77
CA ALA A 34 20.22 18.84 9.32
C ALA A 34 21.46 19.67 9.66
N LEU A 35 21.37 20.99 9.47
CA LEU A 35 22.37 21.92 9.95
C LEU A 35 21.93 22.52 11.28
N LYS A 36 22.84 22.58 12.24
CA LYS A 36 22.58 23.25 13.51
C LYS A 36 22.71 24.77 13.31
N MET A 37 21.64 25.49 13.60
CA MET A 37 21.58 26.95 13.51
C MET A 37 21.15 27.51 14.88
N GLY A 38 22.14 27.95 15.65
CA GLY A 38 21.95 28.37 17.04
C GLY A 38 21.42 27.23 17.93
N ARG A 39 20.24 27.44 18.53
CA ARG A 39 19.55 26.45 19.37
C ARG A 39 18.66 25.49 18.58
N ASN A 40 18.48 25.72 17.28
CA ASN A 40 17.58 24.95 16.43
C ASN A 40 18.34 24.15 15.36
N PHE A 41 17.65 23.21 14.71
CA PHE A 41 18.12 22.56 13.49
C PHE A 41 17.27 23.02 12.30
N VAL A 42 17.93 23.20 11.16
CA VAL A 42 17.32 23.48 9.86
C VAL A 42 17.56 22.30 8.92
N ILE A 43 16.51 21.91 8.22
CA ILE A 43 16.49 20.79 7.28
C ILE A 43 16.11 21.34 5.92
N PHE A 44 17.03 21.35 4.96
CA PHE A 44 16.73 21.94 3.65
C PHE A 44 15.73 21.09 2.88
N LYS A 45 14.81 21.75 2.17
CA LYS A 45 13.81 21.12 1.30
C LYS A 45 14.45 20.23 0.23
N LYS A 46 15.64 20.60 -0.26
CA LYS A 46 16.42 19.77 -1.21
C LYS A 46 16.92 18.46 -0.61
N ASP A 47 17.27 18.48 0.68
CA ASP A 47 17.68 17.28 1.43
C ASP A 47 16.47 16.46 1.89
N ILE A 48 15.27 17.00 1.64
CA ILE A 48 13.95 16.44 1.86
C ILE A 48 13.33 15.88 0.57
N GLY A 49 14.02 15.93 -0.57
CA GLY A 49 13.66 15.08 -1.72
C GLY A 49 13.54 13.58 -1.34
N ASP A 50 14.13 13.21 -0.20
CA ASP A 50 13.98 11.92 0.46
C ASP A 50 12.74 11.76 1.39
N ILE A 51 11.87 12.76 1.54
CA ILE A 51 10.60 12.62 2.29
C ILE A 51 9.58 11.82 1.48
N GLU A 52 9.65 11.85 0.15
CA GLU A 52 8.95 10.86 -0.68
C GLU A 52 9.54 9.45 -0.49
N ASN A 53 10.84 9.33 -0.20
CA ASN A 53 11.45 8.08 0.30
C ASN A 53 11.03 7.73 1.75
N PHE A 54 10.40 8.66 2.47
CA PHE A 54 9.92 8.51 3.85
C PHE A 54 8.42 8.16 3.95
N LEU A 55 7.70 8.17 2.81
CA LEU A 55 6.29 7.75 2.68
C LEU A 55 6.07 6.24 2.82
N SER A 56 7.11 5.44 3.07
CA SER A 56 7.30 4.71 4.34
C SER A 56 8.36 3.63 4.21
N ASN A 57 9.10 3.40 5.29
CA ASN A 57 9.94 2.21 5.42
C ASN A 57 9.13 0.94 5.05
N LEU A 58 7.85 0.89 5.39
CA LEU A 58 6.98 -0.25 5.09
C LEU A 58 6.70 -0.43 3.59
N PHE A 59 6.32 0.63 2.87
CA PHE A 59 6.07 0.54 1.43
C PHE A 59 7.36 0.24 0.66
N LYS A 60 8.48 0.85 1.06
CA LYS A 60 9.80 0.53 0.50
C LYS A 60 10.17 -0.93 0.74
N LEU A 61 10.04 -1.43 1.97
CA LEU A 61 10.30 -2.84 2.30
C LEU A 61 9.43 -3.78 1.46
N ALA A 62 8.13 -3.51 1.36
CA ALA A 62 7.22 -4.29 0.54
C ALA A 62 7.64 -4.29 -0.94
N LYS A 63 7.94 -3.11 -1.49
CA LYS A 63 8.38 -2.94 -2.88
C LYS A 63 9.72 -3.64 -3.15
N GLU A 64 10.69 -3.48 -2.27
CA GLU A 64 12.00 -4.13 -2.39
C GLU A 64 11.88 -5.66 -2.28
N TRP A 65 10.96 -6.17 -1.46
CA TRP A 65 10.68 -7.59 -1.37
C TRP A 65 10.05 -8.15 -2.66
N VAL A 66 9.01 -7.52 -3.20
CA VAL A 66 8.36 -8.04 -4.42
C VAL A 66 9.16 -7.83 -5.70
N ALA A 67 10.05 -6.84 -5.73
CA ALA A 67 10.86 -6.53 -6.92
C ALA A 67 12.25 -7.18 -6.91
N PHE A 68 12.85 -7.32 -5.73
CA PHE A 68 14.27 -7.69 -5.59
C PHE A 68 14.50 -8.76 -4.52
N GLU A 69 13.43 -9.36 -3.98
CA GLU A 69 13.50 -10.44 -3.01
C GLU A 69 14.27 -10.09 -1.72
N LYS A 70 14.35 -8.79 -1.39
CA LYS A 70 15.01 -8.35 -0.16
C LYS A 70 14.23 -8.82 1.07
N GLU A 71 14.96 -9.29 2.06
CA GLU A 71 14.40 -9.69 3.35
C GLU A 71 13.79 -8.49 4.10
N PHE A 72 12.80 -8.77 4.94
CA PHE A 72 12.16 -7.81 5.82
C PHE A 72 11.81 -8.48 7.16
N PRO A 73 11.53 -7.70 8.23
CA PRO A 73 11.22 -8.28 9.54
C PRO A 73 10.01 -9.22 9.52
N GLU A 74 10.17 -10.41 10.09
CA GLU A 74 9.16 -11.50 10.11
C GLU A 74 7.79 -11.07 10.65
N GLN A 75 7.75 -10.09 11.54
CA GLN A 75 6.52 -9.50 12.07
C GLN A 75 5.56 -8.94 11.02
N PHE A 76 6.04 -8.65 9.79
CA PHE A 76 5.20 -8.20 8.68
C PHE A 76 4.78 -9.35 7.75
N TYR A 77 5.31 -10.56 7.95
CA TYR A 77 5.05 -11.69 7.09
C TYR A 77 3.83 -12.49 7.55
N CYS A 78 2.88 -12.71 6.66
CA CYS A 78 1.69 -13.52 6.88
C CYS A 78 1.79 -14.78 6.03
N GLN A 79 2.27 -15.87 6.63
CA GLN A 79 2.50 -17.15 5.95
C GLN A 79 1.21 -17.83 5.43
N ASN A 80 0.05 -17.54 6.01
CA ASN A 80 -1.23 -18.10 5.59
C ASN A 80 -2.38 -17.12 5.87
N SER A 81 -3.56 -17.43 5.32
CA SER A 81 -4.75 -16.59 5.45
C SER A 81 -5.21 -16.42 6.89
N ALA A 82 -5.07 -17.43 7.75
CA ALA A 82 -5.44 -17.32 9.16
C ALA A 82 -4.59 -16.27 9.89
N VAL A 83 -3.26 -16.32 9.73
CA VAL A 83 -2.34 -15.32 10.30
C VAL A 83 -2.65 -13.91 9.78
N PHE A 84 -2.98 -13.80 8.49
CA PHE A 84 -3.39 -12.53 7.90
C PHE A 84 -4.69 -12.00 8.53
N GLN A 85 -5.73 -12.83 8.63
CA GLN A 85 -7.02 -12.45 9.19
C GLN A 85 -6.91 -12.00 10.65
N ASP A 86 -6.15 -12.73 11.49
CA ASP A 86 -5.89 -12.33 12.88
C ASP A 86 -5.24 -10.94 12.97
N ARG A 87 -4.28 -10.65 12.07
CA ARG A 87 -3.63 -9.34 12.02
C ARG A 87 -4.55 -8.24 11.51
N VAL A 88 -5.47 -8.54 10.60
CA VAL A 88 -6.53 -7.62 10.17
C VAL A 88 -7.48 -7.31 11.32
N THR A 89 -7.92 -8.30 12.10
CA THR A 89 -8.75 -8.09 13.31
C THR A 89 -8.02 -7.24 14.36
N LYS A 90 -6.71 -7.45 14.54
CA LYS A 90 -5.88 -6.60 15.40
C LYS A 90 -5.82 -5.16 14.89
N MET A 91 -5.62 -4.97 13.58
CA MET A 91 -5.63 -3.65 12.94
C MET A 91 -6.96 -2.94 13.18
N GLU A 92 -8.08 -3.65 12.97
CA GLU A 92 -9.43 -3.14 13.19
C GLU A 92 -9.62 -2.63 14.62
N THR A 93 -9.22 -3.44 15.60
CA THR A 93 -9.29 -3.09 17.03
C THR A 93 -8.54 -1.79 17.34
N LEU A 94 -7.34 -1.63 16.77
CA LEU A 94 -6.54 -0.41 16.93
C LEU A 94 -7.17 0.79 16.21
N MET A 95 -7.77 0.60 15.03
CA MET A 95 -8.44 1.66 14.28
C MET A 95 -9.67 2.21 15.00
N ILE A 96 -10.44 1.37 15.71
CA ILE A 96 -11.60 1.79 16.51
C ILE A 96 -11.19 2.81 17.57
N GLN A 97 -9.99 2.66 18.15
CA GLN A 97 -9.44 3.54 19.17
C GLN A 97 -8.74 4.78 18.60
N HIS A 98 -8.48 4.80 17.29
CA HIS A 98 -7.66 5.83 16.65
C HIS A 98 -8.50 6.94 16.00
N LYS A 99 -8.33 8.19 16.42
CA LYS A 99 -9.16 9.33 15.96
C LYS A 99 -9.27 9.45 14.44
N ASN A 100 -8.17 9.21 13.70
CA ASN A 100 -8.13 9.34 12.25
C ASN A 100 -8.79 8.17 11.50
N ALA A 101 -8.88 6.99 12.11
CA ALA A 101 -9.39 5.77 11.46
C ALA A 101 -10.79 5.39 11.92
N LYS A 102 -11.23 5.88 13.09
CA LYS A 102 -12.48 5.50 13.76
C LYS A 102 -13.75 5.63 12.90
N LYS A 103 -13.76 6.50 11.88
CA LYS A 103 -14.91 6.63 10.97
C LYS A 103 -14.87 5.69 9.77
N LEU A 104 -13.70 5.16 9.43
CA LEU A 104 -13.47 4.36 8.22
C LEU A 104 -13.02 2.92 8.54
N PHE A 105 -12.84 2.56 9.81
CA PHE A 105 -12.24 1.29 10.22
C PHE A 105 -12.89 0.08 9.54
N SER A 106 -14.23 0.01 9.47
CA SER A 106 -14.95 -1.10 8.85
C SER A 106 -14.66 -1.21 7.35
N LEU A 107 -14.59 -0.06 6.65
CA LEU A 107 -14.27 -0.01 5.23
C LEU A 107 -12.82 -0.38 4.97
N LEU A 108 -11.88 0.18 5.75
CA LEU A 108 -10.44 -0.11 5.66
C LEU A 108 -10.15 -1.59 5.91
N THR A 109 -10.77 -2.16 6.95
CA THR A 109 -10.70 -3.60 7.26
C THR A 109 -11.24 -4.43 6.11
N SER A 110 -12.41 -4.07 5.57
CA SER A 110 -13.02 -4.82 4.47
C SER A 110 -12.16 -4.79 3.20
N ILE A 111 -11.72 -3.62 2.72
CA ILE A 111 -10.89 -3.55 1.50
C ILE A 111 -9.52 -4.22 1.69
N THR A 112 -8.94 -4.14 2.90
CA THR A 112 -7.70 -4.84 3.24
C THR A 112 -7.89 -6.35 3.15
N GLY A 113 -8.96 -6.87 3.75
CA GLY A 113 -9.33 -8.28 3.70
C GLY A 113 -9.54 -8.78 2.28
N GLU A 114 -10.29 -8.03 1.45
CA GLU A 114 -10.53 -8.37 0.04
C GLU A 114 -9.23 -8.46 -0.76
N ILE A 115 -8.32 -7.49 -0.63
CA ILE A 115 -7.03 -7.51 -1.34
C ILE A 115 -6.16 -8.67 -0.86
N GLY A 116 -6.01 -8.84 0.45
CA GLY A 116 -5.12 -9.86 1.01
C GLY A 116 -5.63 -11.28 0.78
N ASN A 117 -6.93 -11.54 0.91
CA ASN A 117 -7.51 -12.87 0.69
C ASN A 117 -7.36 -13.33 -0.77
N ASN A 118 -7.49 -12.42 -1.73
CA ASN A 118 -7.23 -12.72 -3.14
C ASN A 118 -5.83 -13.29 -3.35
N SER A 119 -4.84 -12.85 -2.56
CA SER A 119 -3.47 -13.37 -2.65
C SER A 119 -3.43 -14.86 -2.27
N TYR A 120 -4.18 -15.30 -1.27
CA TYR A 120 -4.20 -16.71 -0.87
C TYR A 120 -5.08 -17.56 -1.79
N ASP A 121 -6.27 -17.07 -2.13
CA ASP A 121 -7.26 -17.81 -2.90
C ASP A 121 -6.79 -18.12 -4.33
N HIS A 122 -6.06 -17.20 -4.97
CA HIS A 122 -5.60 -17.37 -6.35
C HIS A 122 -4.24 -18.05 -6.48
N ASN A 123 -3.49 -18.20 -5.40
CA ASN A 123 -2.15 -18.82 -5.40
C ASN A 123 -2.12 -20.18 -4.67
N LEU A 124 -3.26 -20.69 -4.17
CA LEU A 124 -3.30 -21.97 -3.47
C LEU A 124 -2.73 -23.10 -4.33
N GLY A 125 -1.66 -23.74 -3.85
CA GLY A 125 -0.93 -24.79 -4.57
C GLY A 125 -0.11 -24.31 -5.78
N GLN A 126 0.01 -22.99 -5.98
CA GLN A 126 0.62 -22.38 -7.17
C GLN A 126 1.48 -21.15 -6.85
N TRP A 127 1.84 -20.95 -5.59
CA TRP A 127 2.85 -19.98 -5.18
C TRP A 127 4.16 -20.29 -5.91
N PRO A 128 4.74 -19.37 -6.69
CA PRO A 128 5.90 -19.73 -7.51
C PRO A 128 7.22 -19.75 -6.73
N ASP A 129 7.30 -19.08 -5.57
CA ASP A 129 8.46 -19.16 -4.67
C ASP A 129 8.08 -19.40 -3.21
N ILE A 130 7.44 -18.43 -2.55
CA ILE A 130 7.13 -18.41 -1.14
C ILE A 130 5.63 -18.19 -0.94
N PRO A 131 4.96 -19.02 -0.14
CA PRO A 131 3.54 -18.84 0.15
C PRO A 131 3.33 -17.79 1.22
N GLY A 132 2.61 -16.72 0.90
CA GLY A 132 2.21 -15.71 1.89
C GLY A 132 2.36 -14.28 1.38
N ILE A 133 2.03 -13.34 2.26
CA ILE A 133 2.02 -11.91 1.93
C ILE A 133 2.83 -11.11 2.94
N PHE A 134 3.37 -9.98 2.49
CA PHE A 134 3.74 -8.87 3.35
C PHE A 134 2.48 -8.11 3.73
N PHE A 135 2.28 -7.86 5.02
CA PHE A 135 1.19 -7.03 5.53
C PHE A 135 1.70 -6.14 6.67
N ALA A 136 1.58 -4.83 6.47
CA ALA A 136 1.94 -3.84 7.48
C ALA A 136 1.04 -2.61 7.41
N TYR A 137 0.90 -1.90 8.53
CA TYR A 137 0.12 -0.67 8.60
C TYR A 137 0.75 0.31 9.58
N ASP A 138 0.49 1.60 9.37
CA ASP A 138 0.82 2.69 10.28
C ASP A 138 -0.38 3.63 10.35
N LEU A 139 -1.10 3.59 11.49
CA LEU A 139 -2.33 4.37 11.67
C LEU A 139 -2.07 5.88 11.83
N ASN A 140 -0.87 6.27 12.25
CA ASN A 140 -0.48 7.68 12.35
C ASN A 140 -0.20 8.26 10.97
N LYS A 141 0.52 7.48 10.14
CA LYS A 141 0.78 7.80 8.73
C LYS A 141 -0.40 7.46 7.80
N ARG A 142 -1.47 6.88 8.35
CA ARG A 142 -2.71 6.50 7.66
C ARG A 142 -2.45 5.65 6.42
N GLN A 143 -1.65 4.61 6.58
CA GLN A 143 -1.25 3.73 5.48
C GLN A 143 -1.42 2.26 5.85
N ILE A 144 -1.82 1.47 4.86
CA ILE A 144 -1.90 0.01 4.93
C ILE A 144 -1.23 -0.52 3.66
N ILE A 145 -0.30 -1.46 3.81
CA ILE A 145 0.51 -2.02 2.73
C ILE A 145 0.28 -3.52 2.70
N LEU A 146 -0.05 -4.03 1.51
CA LEU A 146 -0.10 -5.45 1.21
C LEU A 146 0.82 -5.71 0.02
N ALA A 147 1.55 -6.82 0.04
CA ALA A 147 2.27 -7.27 -1.14
C ALA A 147 2.38 -8.79 -1.15
N ASP A 148 2.47 -9.38 -2.32
CA ASP A 148 2.65 -10.81 -2.48
C ASP A 148 3.59 -11.10 -3.66
N ARG A 149 4.20 -12.28 -3.65
CA ARG A 149 4.98 -12.80 -4.78
C ARG A 149 4.21 -13.93 -5.49
N GLY A 150 2.90 -13.83 -5.59
CA GLY A 150 2.07 -14.79 -6.30
C GLY A 150 2.24 -14.74 -7.82
N LEU A 151 1.26 -15.28 -8.54
CA LEU A 151 1.18 -15.34 -9.99
C LEU A 151 0.91 -13.98 -10.66
N GLY A 152 0.31 -13.05 -9.91
CA GLY A 152 -0.14 -11.77 -10.44
C GLY A 152 -1.50 -11.84 -11.15
N VAL A 153 -2.04 -10.67 -11.47
CA VAL A 153 -3.42 -10.55 -11.98
C VAL A 153 -3.56 -11.08 -13.41
N LEU A 154 -2.58 -10.81 -14.28
CA LEU A 154 -2.63 -11.25 -15.68
C LEU A 154 -2.67 -12.77 -15.79
N GLU A 155 -1.76 -13.48 -15.14
CA GLU A 155 -1.70 -14.94 -15.18
C GLU A 155 -2.90 -15.59 -14.49
N THR A 156 -3.42 -14.96 -13.45
CA THR A 156 -4.67 -15.40 -12.80
C THR A 156 -5.85 -15.28 -13.76
N LEU A 157 -6.02 -14.13 -14.44
CA LEU A 157 -7.15 -13.88 -15.32
C LEU A 157 -7.07 -14.64 -16.65
N LYS A 158 -5.88 -14.93 -17.18
CA LYS A 158 -5.72 -15.71 -18.43
C LYS A 158 -6.37 -17.10 -18.38
N ARG A 159 -6.60 -17.66 -17.19
CA ARG A 159 -7.30 -18.95 -17.00
C ARG A 159 -8.75 -18.89 -17.42
N VAL A 160 -9.36 -17.71 -17.32
CA VAL A 160 -10.78 -17.47 -17.63
C VAL A 160 -10.96 -16.55 -18.84
N LEU A 161 -9.96 -15.72 -19.15
CA LEU A 161 -9.90 -14.80 -20.28
C LEU A 161 -8.54 -14.94 -21.00
N PRO A 162 -8.31 -16.02 -21.77
CA PRO A 162 -7.02 -16.30 -22.41
C PRO A 162 -6.56 -15.22 -23.39
N GLU A 163 -7.47 -14.37 -23.87
CA GLU A 163 -7.21 -13.30 -24.83
C GLU A 163 -6.51 -12.06 -24.24
N LEU A 164 -6.33 -11.99 -22.91
CA LEU A 164 -5.66 -10.86 -22.26
C LEU A 164 -4.18 -10.77 -22.66
N LYS A 165 -3.79 -9.61 -23.19
CA LYS A 165 -2.47 -9.43 -23.82
C LYS A 165 -1.40 -8.92 -22.86
N ASN A 166 -1.76 -8.06 -21.90
CA ASN A 166 -0.81 -7.34 -21.07
C ASN A 166 -1.38 -7.03 -19.67
N HIS A 167 -0.50 -6.62 -18.75
CA HIS A 167 -0.87 -6.34 -17.36
C HIS A 167 -1.85 -5.18 -17.22
N GLU A 168 -1.73 -4.18 -18.10
CA GLU A 168 -2.63 -3.02 -18.13
C GLU A 168 -4.09 -3.44 -18.39
N GLN A 169 -4.32 -4.26 -19.41
CA GLN A 169 -5.64 -4.82 -19.73
C GLN A 169 -6.16 -5.71 -18.60
N ALA A 170 -5.30 -6.57 -18.05
CA ALA A 170 -5.68 -7.43 -16.93
C ALA A 170 -6.08 -6.62 -15.69
N LEU A 171 -5.31 -5.59 -15.35
CA LEU A 171 -5.58 -4.71 -14.21
C LEU A 171 -6.86 -3.91 -14.41
N MET A 172 -7.08 -3.37 -15.61
CA MET A 172 -8.35 -2.72 -15.98
C MET A 172 -9.52 -3.70 -15.81
N VAL A 173 -9.42 -4.91 -16.35
CA VAL A 173 -10.48 -5.93 -16.27
C VAL A 173 -10.78 -6.31 -14.82
N ALA A 174 -9.74 -6.53 -14.00
CA ALA A 174 -9.89 -6.89 -12.59
C ALA A 174 -10.68 -5.84 -11.79
N PHE A 175 -10.52 -4.55 -12.12
CA PHE A 175 -11.19 -3.44 -11.43
C PHE A 175 -12.49 -2.98 -12.10
N THR A 176 -12.88 -3.51 -13.28
CA THR A 176 -14.06 -3.02 -14.04
C THR A 176 -15.04 -4.09 -14.50
N LYS A 177 -14.58 -5.27 -14.91
CA LYS A 177 -15.44 -6.25 -15.61
C LYS A 177 -16.22 -7.08 -14.60
N ILE A 178 -17.50 -7.30 -14.85
CA ILE A 178 -18.22 -8.44 -14.26
C ILE A 178 -17.81 -9.65 -15.10
N ILE A 179 -17.14 -10.63 -14.50
CA ILE A 179 -17.00 -11.95 -15.15
C ILE A 179 -18.38 -12.65 -15.02
N SER A 180 -19.38 -12.17 -15.74
CA SER A 180 -20.72 -12.78 -15.78
C SER A 180 -20.76 -13.78 -16.91
N GLY A 181 -20.99 -15.05 -16.56
CA GLY A 181 -21.19 -16.15 -17.51
C GLY A 181 -21.54 -17.49 -16.86
N ARG A 182 -21.33 -17.63 -15.54
CA ARG A 182 -21.94 -18.70 -14.73
C ARG A 182 -22.80 -18.04 -13.65
N LYS A 183 -23.72 -18.82 -13.05
CA LYS A 183 -24.56 -18.47 -11.87
C LYS A 183 -23.87 -17.45 -10.95
N PRO A 184 -24.61 -16.61 -10.19
CA PRO A 184 -24.01 -15.64 -9.27
C PRO A 184 -23.16 -16.37 -8.22
N GLU A 185 -21.88 -16.57 -8.52
CA GLU A 185 -20.87 -16.97 -7.58
C GLU A 185 -20.42 -15.69 -6.89
N ALA A 186 -20.52 -15.67 -5.57
CA ALA A 186 -20.04 -14.58 -4.73
C ALA A 186 -18.50 -14.40 -4.77
N ARG A 187 -17.80 -14.98 -5.75
CA ARG A 187 -16.34 -15.00 -5.89
C ARG A 187 -15.94 -14.36 -7.22
N GLY A 188 -15.03 -13.39 -7.17
CA GLY A 188 -14.61 -12.58 -8.32
C GLY A 188 -15.04 -11.10 -8.30
N ASN A 189 -15.66 -10.62 -7.21
CA ASN A 189 -16.10 -9.22 -7.06
C ASN A 189 -15.20 -8.33 -6.20
N GLY A 190 -14.14 -8.89 -5.58
CA GLY A 190 -13.38 -8.20 -4.53
C GLY A 190 -12.75 -6.88 -4.99
N LEU A 191 -11.96 -6.89 -6.06
CA LEU A 191 -11.31 -5.66 -6.56
C LEU A 191 -12.30 -4.62 -7.12
N LYS A 192 -13.45 -5.07 -7.64
CA LYS A 192 -14.55 -4.17 -8.01
C LYS A 192 -15.20 -3.52 -6.79
N TYR A 193 -15.42 -4.28 -5.72
CA TYR A 193 -15.88 -3.75 -4.45
C TYR A 193 -14.88 -2.73 -3.88
N VAL A 194 -13.59 -3.08 -3.85
CA VAL A 194 -12.49 -2.20 -3.43
C VAL A 194 -12.54 -0.87 -4.19
N LYS A 195 -12.63 -0.91 -5.53
CA LYS A 195 -12.81 0.30 -6.36
C LYS A 195 -14.01 1.13 -5.92
N ASN A 196 -15.17 0.50 -5.76
CA ASN A 196 -16.40 1.20 -5.42
C ASN A 196 -16.35 1.86 -4.04
N VAL A 197 -15.65 1.26 -3.07
CA VAL A 197 -15.39 1.88 -1.77
C VAL A 197 -14.49 3.10 -1.96
N ILE A 198 -13.34 2.93 -2.62
CA ILE A 198 -12.38 4.02 -2.81
C ILE A 198 -13.01 5.25 -3.47
N LEU A 199 -13.78 5.08 -4.55
CA LEU A 199 -14.40 6.22 -5.24
C LEU A 199 -15.45 6.98 -4.40
N LYS A 200 -15.96 6.38 -3.31
CA LYS A 200 -17.02 6.96 -2.47
C LYS A 200 -16.53 7.55 -1.14
N TYR A 201 -15.31 7.23 -0.75
CA TYR A 201 -14.77 7.57 0.56
C TYR A 201 -13.41 8.28 0.41
N PRO A 202 -12.94 9.03 1.42
CA PRO A 202 -11.61 9.66 1.40
C PRO A 202 -10.51 8.62 1.65
N ILE A 203 -10.40 7.65 0.74
CA ILE A 203 -9.43 6.57 0.75
C ILE A 203 -8.80 6.56 -0.65
N ASP A 204 -7.47 6.51 -0.73
CA ASP A 204 -6.77 6.31 -1.99
C ASP A 204 -6.19 4.89 -2.05
N LEU A 205 -5.96 4.40 -3.26
CA LEU A 205 -5.26 3.14 -3.50
C LEU A 205 -4.22 3.30 -4.61
N ILE A 206 -3.02 2.82 -4.35
CA ILE A 206 -2.07 2.43 -5.39
C ILE A 206 -2.05 0.91 -5.44
N PHE A 207 -2.24 0.33 -6.63
CA PHE A 207 -2.17 -1.11 -6.86
C PHE A 207 -1.29 -1.39 -8.06
N GLN A 208 -0.25 -2.21 -7.90
CA GLN A 208 0.64 -2.63 -8.96
C GLN A 208 0.60 -4.15 -9.12
N THR A 209 0.66 -4.62 -10.37
CA THR A 209 0.91 -6.02 -10.74
C THR A 209 1.57 -6.03 -12.12
N GLY A 210 2.60 -6.86 -12.30
CA GLY A 210 3.42 -6.78 -13.49
C GLY A 210 4.07 -5.41 -13.66
N ASP A 211 4.00 -4.91 -14.89
CA ASP A 211 4.41 -3.55 -15.29
C ASP A 211 3.26 -2.53 -15.26
N ALA A 212 2.08 -2.89 -14.74
CA ALA A 212 0.92 -2.00 -14.67
C ALA A 212 0.65 -1.50 -13.25
N LYS A 213 0.39 -0.21 -13.09
CA LYS A 213 0.04 0.44 -11.83
C LYS A 213 -1.26 1.23 -11.99
N LEU A 214 -2.18 1.02 -11.05
CA LEU A 214 -3.44 1.72 -10.91
C LEU A 214 -3.35 2.66 -9.71
N THR A 215 -3.75 3.91 -9.90
CA THR A 215 -3.96 4.87 -8.82
C THR A 215 -5.43 5.27 -8.81
N LEU A 216 -6.11 5.02 -7.70
CA LEU A 216 -7.46 5.45 -7.43
C LEU A 216 -7.43 6.53 -6.35
N LYS A 217 -8.05 7.68 -6.62
CA LYS A 217 -8.18 8.77 -5.65
C LYS A 217 -9.58 8.80 -5.05
N GLY A 218 -9.63 8.97 -3.73
CA GLY A 218 -10.85 9.06 -2.96
C GLY A 218 -11.67 10.30 -3.30
N ASN A 219 -12.98 10.22 -3.06
CA ASN A 219 -13.95 11.31 -3.33
C ASN A 219 -13.97 11.83 -4.78
N GLY A 220 -13.54 11.01 -5.75
CA GLY A 220 -13.50 11.38 -7.16
C GLY A 220 -13.71 10.18 -8.08
N MET A 221 -13.85 10.44 -9.38
CA MET A 221 -13.84 9.38 -10.42
C MET A 221 -12.45 9.18 -11.03
N ASP A 222 -11.41 9.73 -10.39
CA ASP A 222 -10.06 9.73 -10.92
C ASP A 222 -9.46 8.34 -10.80
N VAL A 223 -9.43 7.66 -11.94
CA VAL A 223 -8.78 6.38 -12.18
C VAL A 223 -7.60 6.65 -13.10
N ASN A 224 -6.39 6.65 -12.56
CA ASN A 224 -5.17 6.79 -13.35
C ASN A 224 -4.48 5.43 -13.50
N MET A 225 -4.04 5.11 -14.71
CA MET A 225 -3.31 3.89 -14.99
C MET A 225 -2.02 4.25 -15.72
N GLU A 226 -0.92 3.70 -15.24
CA GLU A 226 0.42 4.03 -15.73
C GLU A 226 1.30 2.78 -15.75
N LYS A 227 2.35 2.82 -16.57
CA LYS A 227 3.37 1.77 -16.55
C LYS A 227 4.33 1.99 -15.40
N SER A 228 4.69 0.91 -14.73
CA SER A 228 5.76 0.90 -13.72
C SER A 228 7.09 0.51 -14.38
N PRO A 229 8.20 1.22 -14.09
CA PRO A 229 9.51 0.86 -14.63
C PRO A 229 10.06 -0.44 -14.02
N VAL A 230 9.48 -0.90 -12.92
CA VAL A 230 9.86 -2.14 -12.23
C VAL A 230 8.71 -3.12 -12.37
N ASN A 231 8.97 -4.24 -13.02
CA ASN A 231 8.02 -5.35 -13.16
C ASN A 231 8.00 -6.18 -11.86
N ILE A 232 6.81 -6.51 -11.34
CA ILE A 232 6.64 -7.38 -10.16
C ILE A 232 5.72 -8.55 -10.50
N ARG A 233 6.04 -9.77 -10.05
CA ARG A 233 5.25 -10.96 -10.40
C ARG A 233 3.87 -10.96 -9.74
N GLY A 234 3.82 -10.76 -8.42
CA GLY A 234 2.57 -10.75 -7.65
C GLY A 234 1.87 -9.40 -7.69
N CYS A 235 1.42 -8.93 -6.53
CA CYS A 235 0.78 -7.63 -6.38
C CYS A 235 1.45 -6.79 -5.29
N LEU A 236 1.30 -5.47 -5.40
CA LEU A 236 1.67 -4.49 -4.38
C LEU A 236 0.54 -3.48 -4.24
N ALA A 237 -0.02 -3.34 -3.04
CA ALA A 237 -1.09 -2.42 -2.73
C ALA A 237 -0.69 -1.47 -1.59
N LEU A 238 -0.98 -0.18 -1.76
CA LEU A 238 -0.90 0.85 -0.74
C LEU A 238 -2.25 1.54 -0.63
N ILE A 239 -2.90 1.39 0.52
CA ILE A 239 -4.14 2.10 0.88
C ILE A 239 -3.74 3.28 1.77
N THR A 240 -4.22 4.48 1.45
CA THR A 240 -4.09 5.67 2.31
C THR A 240 -5.44 6.30 2.61
N TYR A 241 -5.60 6.94 3.78
CA TYR A 241 -6.87 7.53 4.24
C TYR A 241 -6.67 8.75 5.16
#